data_AF-A0A382JF92-F1
#
_entry.id   AF-A0A382JF92-F1
#
_cell.length_a   1.000
_cell.length_b   1.000
_cell.length_c   1.000
_cell.angle_alpha   90.00
_cell.angle_beta   90.00
_cell.angle_gamma   90.00
#
_symmetry.space_group_name_H-M   'P 1'
#
loop_
_entity.id
_entity.type
_entity.pdbx_description
1 polymer ?
#
loop_
_entity_poly.entity_id
_entity_poly.type
_entity_poly.pdbx_seq_one_letter_code
_entity_poly.pdbx_strand_id
1 'polypeptide(L)'
;MALSTISGTTGITDATITSAKLADFAAAVDLNGVELILDADQDTSITADTDDRIDFKIAGVEHISISNSSGDTIIKPMVDAKDIVFQQYDGNKILEINDGNYVAISGAAAGPGELRIYEDTDDGSHYTGFKSGNNTESLVYTLPLADASSSGYALTSNASGVLSWTAVSANTPTSADGQALGSASLEWSDLFLADASTIQFGADQDVTLTHVHNTGLLLNSTMALQFNDA
;
A
#
# COMPACT_ATOMS: atom_id res chain seq x y z
N MET A 1 -17.07 -56.87 -47.79
CA MET A 1 -18.27 -56.90 -46.92
C MET A 1 -18.33 -55.59 -46.15
N ALA A 2 -19.48 -55.21 -45.61
CA ALA A 2 -19.61 -54.02 -44.77
C ALA A 2 -18.73 -54.11 -43.51
N LEU A 3 -18.14 -53.00 -43.09
CA LEU A 3 -17.50 -52.91 -41.78
C LEU A 3 -18.59 -52.90 -40.70
N SER A 4 -18.44 -53.74 -39.68
CA SER A 4 -19.41 -53.84 -38.58
C SER A 4 -19.05 -52.91 -37.43
N THR A 5 -20.08 -52.33 -36.81
CA THR A 5 -19.99 -51.24 -35.83
C THR A 5 -19.81 -51.73 -34.39
N ILE A 6 -19.13 -50.92 -33.57
CA ILE A 6 -18.86 -51.17 -32.16
C ILE A 6 -20.15 -51.05 -31.33
N SER A 7 -20.43 -52.04 -30.47
CA SER A 7 -21.45 -51.92 -29.41
C SER A 7 -20.80 -51.46 -28.11
N GLY A 8 -21.45 -50.54 -27.39
CA GLY A 8 -20.96 -49.89 -26.15
C GLY A 8 -20.79 -50.81 -24.92
N THR A 9 -20.81 -52.12 -25.12
CA THR A 9 -20.61 -53.15 -24.08
C THR A 9 -19.59 -54.23 -24.48
N THR A 10 -19.09 -54.26 -25.72
CA THR A 10 -18.25 -55.36 -26.23
C THR A 10 -17.10 -54.99 -27.19
N GLY A 11 -16.92 -53.71 -27.58
CA GLY A 11 -15.65 -53.21 -28.11
C GLY A 11 -15.16 -53.76 -29.47
N ILE A 12 -13.83 -53.75 -29.67
CA ILE A 12 -13.08 -54.25 -30.85
C ILE A 12 -11.94 -55.15 -30.33
N THR A 13 -11.61 -56.24 -31.03
CA THR A 13 -10.54 -57.20 -30.66
C THR A 13 -9.57 -57.53 -31.81
N ASP A 14 -8.31 -57.82 -31.47
CA ASP A 14 -7.20 -58.33 -32.31
C ASP A 14 -6.90 -57.57 -33.63
N ALA A 15 -7.26 -56.30 -33.72
CA ALA A 15 -6.81 -55.38 -34.78
C ALA A 15 -6.09 -54.17 -34.18
N THR A 16 -4.98 -53.75 -34.80
CA THR A 16 -4.29 -52.50 -34.44
C THR A 16 -5.21 -51.30 -34.69
N ILE A 17 -5.66 -50.65 -33.63
CA ILE A 17 -6.51 -49.45 -33.72
C ILE A 17 -5.61 -48.21 -33.77
N THR A 18 -5.60 -47.52 -34.91
CA THR A 18 -4.93 -46.21 -35.09
C THR A 18 -5.78 -45.02 -34.65
N SER A 19 -7.09 -45.20 -34.47
CA SER A 19 -7.98 -44.23 -33.80
C SER A 19 -9.25 -44.94 -33.28
N ALA A 20 -9.60 -44.72 -32.00
CA ALA A 20 -10.60 -45.52 -31.28
C ALA A 20 -11.82 -44.69 -30.85
N LYS A 21 -13.00 -45.34 -30.85
CA LYS A 21 -14.20 -44.84 -30.16
C LYS A 21 -14.46 -45.73 -28.94
N LEU A 22 -14.19 -45.20 -27.75
CA LEU A 22 -14.22 -45.93 -26.48
C LEU A 22 -15.62 -45.93 -25.83
N ALA A 23 -15.87 -46.92 -24.97
CA ALA A 23 -17.15 -47.13 -24.30
C ALA A 23 -17.13 -46.83 -22.78
N ASP A 24 -15.95 -46.82 -22.16
CA ASP A 24 -15.75 -46.38 -20.78
C ASP A 24 -14.55 -45.40 -20.75
N PHE A 25 -14.88 -44.11 -20.84
CA PHE A 25 -14.11 -43.09 -20.14
C PHE A 25 -14.69 -43.06 -18.72
N ALA A 26 -13.85 -43.12 -17.69
CA ALA A 26 -14.26 -43.11 -16.28
C ALA A 26 -14.75 -41.72 -15.77
N ALA A 27 -15.52 -41.03 -16.62
CA ALA A 27 -16.63 -40.18 -16.27
C ALA A 27 -16.43 -39.12 -15.15
N ALA A 28 -15.45 -38.24 -15.36
CA ALA A 28 -15.91 -36.89 -15.68
C ALA A 28 -16.53 -36.97 -17.08
N VAL A 29 -17.84 -36.70 -17.16
CA VAL A 29 -18.67 -36.69 -18.38
C VAL A 29 -19.23 -35.28 -18.50
N ASP A 30 -19.29 -34.80 -19.74
CA ASP A 30 -19.45 -33.40 -20.12
C ASP A 30 -18.35 -32.49 -19.54
N LEU A 31 -17.33 -32.09 -20.31
CA LEU A 31 -17.05 -32.34 -21.74
C LEU A 31 -18.12 -31.77 -22.71
N ASN A 32 -19.03 -30.98 -22.12
CA ASN A 32 -19.55 -29.67 -22.50
C ASN A 32 -19.65 -28.98 -21.12
N GLY A 33 -18.59 -28.24 -20.75
CA GLY A 33 -18.24 -27.94 -19.35
C GLY A 33 -17.02 -28.68 -18.74
N VAL A 34 -16.08 -29.29 -19.50
CA VAL A 34 -14.72 -29.70 -19.00
C VAL A 34 -13.62 -29.20 -19.94
N GLU A 35 -12.42 -28.99 -19.39
CA GLU A 35 -11.17 -28.54 -20.03
C GLU A 35 -11.03 -28.93 -21.50
N LEU A 36 -10.87 -27.91 -22.33
CA LEU A 36 -10.13 -28.03 -23.57
C LEU A 36 -8.65 -28.21 -23.25
N ILE A 37 -8.04 -29.26 -23.81
CA ILE A 37 -6.58 -29.46 -23.87
C ILE A 37 -6.01 -28.54 -24.98
N LEU A 38 -4.99 -27.71 -24.69
CA LEU A 38 -4.65 -26.49 -25.47
C LEU A 38 -3.38 -26.55 -26.36
N ASP A 39 -2.56 -27.60 -26.35
CA ASP A 39 -1.42 -27.71 -27.29
C ASP A 39 -1.14 -29.16 -27.74
N ALA A 40 0.04 -29.43 -28.32
CA ALA A 40 0.34 -30.68 -29.04
C ALA A 40 1.29 -31.62 -28.27
N ASP A 41 2.12 -31.07 -27.39
CA ASP A 41 2.61 -31.68 -26.15
C ASP A 41 1.43 -32.01 -25.22
N GLN A 42 0.35 -31.23 -25.34
CA GLN A 42 -0.90 -31.22 -24.59
C GLN A 42 -0.73 -30.72 -23.14
N ASP A 43 0.05 -29.65 -22.92
CA ASP A 43 0.50 -29.18 -21.59
C ASP A 43 -0.25 -27.98 -20.96
N THR A 44 -0.99 -27.22 -21.76
CA THR A 44 -1.86 -26.11 -21.36
C THR A 44 -3.34 -26.58 -21.44
N SER A 45 -4.28 -26.17 -20.57
CA SER A 45 -5.74 -26.54 -20.68
C SER A 45 -6.72 -25.66 -19.85
N ILE A 46 -7.92 -25.28 -20.36
CA ILE A 46 -8.96 -24.46 -19.63
C ILE A 46 -10.43 -24.70 -20.14
N THR A 47 -11.47 -24.54 -19.29
CA THR A 47 -12.90 -24.31 -19.65
C THR A 47 -13.75 -23.52 -18.62
N ALA A 48 -14.94 -23.05 -19.02
CA ALA A 48 -16.22 -23.05 -18.27
C ALA A 48 -17.37 -22.51 -19.16
N ASP A 49 -18.58 -23.12 -19.16
CA ASP A 49 -19.65 -22.77 -20.11
C ASP A 49 -20.98 -22.27 -19.51
N THR A 50 -21.57 -21.29 -20.21
CA THR A 50 -22.77 -20.48 -19.84
C THR A 50 -22.69 -19.59 -18.60
N ASP A 51 -21.71 -19.75 -17.70
CA ASP A 51 -21.59 -18.93 -16.47
C ASP A 51 -20.24 -18.23 -16.24
N ASP A 52 -19.41 -18.08 -17.29
CA ASP A 52 -18.18 -17.26 -17.35
C ASP A 52 -17.18 -17.47 -16.18
N ARG A 53 -17.21 -18.65 -15.53
CA ARG A 53 -16.50 -18.92 -14.26
C ARG A 53 -15.82 -20.28 -14.20
N ILE A 54 -14.51 -20.25 -14.03
CA ILE A 54 -13.67 -21.44 -13.81
C ILE A 54 -13.59 -21.73 -12.30
N ASP A 55 -14.00 -22.92 -11.88
CA ASP A 55 -14.01 -23.35 -10.48
C ASP A 55 -12.98 -24.44 -10.16
N PHE A 56 -12.03 -24.13 -9.30
CA PHE A 56 -11.07 -25.11 -8.81
C PHE A 56 -11.57 -25.72 -7.49
N LYS A 57 -12.10 -26.94 -7.58
CA LYS A 57 -12.55 -27.72 -6.41
C LYS A 57 -11.41 -28.55 -5.86
N ILE A 58 -11.10 -28.37 -4.57
CA ILE A 58 -10.01 -29.08 -3.88
C ILE A 58 -10.61 -29.82 -2.68
N ALA A 59 -10.28 -31.10 -2.52
CA ALA A 59 -10.81 -31.97 -1.47
C ALA A 59 -12.36 -31.98 -1.34
N GLY A 60 -13.07 -31.75 -2.45
CA GLY A 60 -14.54 -31.75 -2.50
C GLY A 60 -15.23 -30.41 -2.19
N VAL A 61 -14.47 -29.31 -2.12
CA VAL A 61 -14.99 -27.95 -1.84
C VAL A 61 -14.51 -26.98 -2.92
N GLU A 62 -15.38 -26.06 -3.39
CA GLU A 62 -14.97 -24.93 -4.23
C GLU A 62 -13.98 -24.04 -3.46
N HIS A 63 -12.72 -23.99 -3.89
CA HIS A 63 -11.68 -23.28 -3.14
C HIS A 63 -11.44 -21.88 -3.72
N ILE A 64 -11.37 -21.77 -5.05
CA ILE A 64 -11.09 -20.54 -5.78
C ILE A 64 -11.87 -20.54 -7.10
N SER A 65 -12.53 -19.40 -7.39
CA SER A 65 -13.19 -19.13 -8.66
C SER A 65 -12.45 -18.05 -9.42
N ILE A 66 -12.31 -18.21 -10.74
CA ILE A 66 -11.89 -17.16 -11.67
C ILE A 66 -13.09 -16.84 -12.58
N SER A 67 -13.64 -15.63 -12.52
CA SER A 67 -14.83 -15.25 -13.29
C SER A 67 -14.76 -13.85 -13.88
N ASN A 68 -15.56 -13.55 -14.91
CA ASN A 68 -15.74 -12.16 -15.35
C ASN A 68 -16.80 -11.42 -14.51
N SER A 69 -16.60 -10.13 -14.27
CA SER A 69 -17.65 -9.23 -13.79
C SER A 69 -17.56 -7.89 -14.53
N SER A 70 -18.46 -7.67 -15.49
CA SER A 70 -18.55 -6.44 -16.31
C SER A 70 -17.25 -6.03 -17.03
N GLY A 71 -16.38 -6.98 -17.34
CA GLY A 71 -15.07 -6.75 -17.97
C GLY A 71 -13.88 -7.14 -17.09
N ASP A 72 -14.01 -7.04 -15.78
CA ASP A 72 -12.92 -7.34 -14.84
C ASP A 72 -12.78 -8.86 -14.60
N THR A 73 -11.55 -9.34 -14.52
CA THR A 73 -11.25 -10.70 -14.02
C THR A 73 -11.27 -10.69 -12.50
N ILE A 74 -12.18 -11.47 -11.93
CA ILE A 74 -12.34 -11.63 -10.49
C ILE A 74 -11.72 -12.95 -10.05
N ILE A 75 -10.77 -12.87 -9.11
CA ILE A 75 -10.27 -14.02 -8.36
C ILE A 75 -10.91 -13.97 -6.98
N LYS A 76 -11.60 -15.05 -6.57
CA LYS A 76 -12.41 -15.04 -5.35
C LYS A 76 -12.32 -16.37 -4.58
N PRO A 77 -12.17 -16.35 -3.23
CA PRO A 77 -12.38 -17.52 -2.40
C PRO A 77 -13.87 -17.88 -2.36
N MET A 78 -14.19 -19.15 -2.49
CA MET A 78 -15.58 -19.62 -2.61
C MET A 78 -16.20 -20.14 -1.30
N VAL A 79 -15.45 -20.08 -0.21
CA VAL A 79 -15.92 -20.35 1.15
C VAL A 79 -15.87 -19.05 1.97
N ASP A 80 -16.91 -18.82 2.77
CA ASP A 80 -17.05 -17.65 3.63
C ASP A 80 -15.91 -17.54 4.68
N ALA A 81 -15.55 -16.30 5.03
CA ALA A 81 -14.44 -15.95 5.91
C ALA A 81 -13.11 -16.66 5.55
N LYS A 82 -12.69 -16.55 4.28
CA LYS A 82 -11.41 -17.07 3.78
C LYS A 82 -10.64 -16.00 3.02
N ASP A 83 -9.33 -16.13 3.08
CA ASP A 83 -8.36 -15.17 2.57
C ASP A 83 -7.77 -15.64 1.23
N ILE A 84 -7.29 -14.70 0.41
CA ILE A 84 -6.42 -15.04 -0.73
C ILE A 84 -4.98 -14.90 -0.27
N VAL A 85 -4.24 -16.02 -0.20
CA VAL A 85 -2.87 -16.07 0.32
C VAL A 85 -1.89 -16.44 -0.80
N PHE A 86 -0.90 -15.58 -1.00
CA PHE A 86 0.29 -15.86 -1.80
C PHE A 86 1.41 -16.28 -0.84
N GLN A 87 1.85 -17.54 -0.93
CA GLN A 87 2.87 -18.12 -0.04
C GLN A 87 4.02 -18.76 -0.82
N GLN A 88 5.18 -18.85 -0.17
CA GLN A 88 6.30 -19.67 -0.61
C GLN A 88 6.07 -21.15 -0.26
N TYR A 89 6.88 -22.02 -0.87
CA TYR A 89 6.84 -23.48 -0.66
C TYR A 89 7.10 -23.90 0.80
N ASP A 90 7.89 -23.12 1.54
CA ASP A 90 8.22 -23.33 2.95
C ASP A 90 7.11 -22.86 3.92
N GLY A 91 6.00 -22.32 3.40
CA GLY A 91 4.88 -21.81 4.19
C GLY A 91 4.96 -20.33 4.57
N ASN A 92 6.03 -19.62 4.21
CA ASN A 92 6.09 -18.17 4.42
C ASN A 92 5.04 -17.46 3.55
N LYS A 93 4.07 -16.78 4.18
CA LYS A 93 3.17 -15.85 3.49
C LYS A 93 3.98 -14.68 2.94
N ILE A 94 3.59 -14.16 1.78
CA ILE A 94 4.18 -12.98 1.14
C ILE A 94 3.14 -11.86 1.03
N LEU A 95 1.96 -12.18 0.48
CA LEU A 95 0.82 -11.26 0.40
C LEU A 95 -0.45 -12.01 0.80
N GLU A 96 -1.33 -11.33 1.52
CA GLU A 96 -2.62 -11.85 1.93
C GLU A 96 -3.70 -10.78 1.79
N ILE A 97 -4.78 -11.10 1.09
CA ILE A 97 -6.03 -10.32 1.06
C ILE A 97 -6.97 -10.99 2.07
N ASN A 98 -7.18 -10.35 3.21
CA ASN A 98 -7.84 -10.95 4.37
C ASN A 98 -9.29 -10.46 4.53
N ASP A 99 -10.19 -11.38 4.89
CA ASP A 99 -11.62 -11.09 5.12
C ASP A 99 -11.86 -10.11 6.30
N GLY A 100 -10.89 -10.00 7.21
CA GLY A 100 -10.81 -9.01 8.29
C GLY A 100 -10.60 -7.55 7.84
N ASN A 101 -10.83 -7.23 6.56
CA ASN A 101 -10.72 -5.90 5.95
C ASN A 101 -9.28 -5.33 5.88
N TYR A 102 -8.28 -6.17 5.59
CA TYR A 102 -6.92 -5.70 5.35
C TYR A 102 -6.20 -6.48 4.25
N VAL A 103 -5.16 -5.85 3.68
CA VAL A 103 -4.15 -6.53 2.85
C VAL A 103 -2.83 -6.51 3.61
N ALA A 104 -2.25 -7.67 3.86
CA ALA A 104 -0.97 -7.79 4.56
C ALA A 104 0.18 -8.05 3.58
N ILE A 105 1.26 -7.28 3.74
CA ILE A 105 2.57 -7.60 3.16
C ILE A 105 3.40 -8.25 4.26
N SER A 106 3.66 -9.54 4.13
CA SER A 106 4.21 -10.36 5.19
C SER A 106 5.74 -10.32 5.22
N GLY A 107 6.30 -10.38 6.43
CA GLY A 107 7.71 -10.66 6.67
C GLY A 107 7.97 -12.14 6.91
N ALA A 108 9.24 -12.49 7.11
CA ALA A 108 9.69 -13.84 7.46
C ALA A 108 10.81 -13.78 8.51
N ALA A 109 11.36 -14.92 8.90
CA ALA A 109 12.50 -14.97 9.85
C ALA A 109 13.74 -14.17 9.41
N ALA A 110 13.87 -13.88 8.09
CA ALA A 110 14.94 -13.06 7.53
C ALA A 110 14.71 -11.54 7.66
N GLY A 111 13.48 -11.08 7.93
CA GLY A 111 13.17 -9.66 8.05
C GLY A 111 11.69 -9.30 7.88
N PRO A 112 11.31 -8.05 8.22
CA PRO A 112 9.93 -7.57 8.16
C PRO A 112 9.44 -7.37 6.72
N GLY A 113 8.11 -7.35 6.55
CA GLY A 113 7.45 -7.12 5.28
C GLY A 113 7.66 -5.70 4.73
N GLU A 114 7.69 -5.58 3.41
CA GLU A 114 7.91 -4.32 2.69
C GLU A 114 7.16 -4.30 1.36
N LEU A 115 6.33 -3.28 1.15
CA LEU A 115 5.83 -2.93 -0.18
C LEU A 115 6.92 -2.15 -0.92
N ARG A 116 7.32 -2.62 -2.10
CA ARG A 116 8.26 -1.91 -2.99
C ARG A 116 7.58 -1.46 -4.26
N ILE A 117 7.86 -0.23 -4.66
CA ILE A 117 7.46 0.37 -5.94
C ILE A 117 8.77 0.67 -6.67
N TYR A 118 9.08 -0.14 -7.68
CA TYR A 118 10.31 -0.01 -8.48
C TYR A 118 10.22 1.20 -9.44
N GLU A 119 11.36 1.78 -9.78
CA GLU A 119 11.46 2.79 -10.85
C GLU A 119 11.35 2.14 -12.24
N ASP A 120 11.36 2.95 -13.30
CA ASP A 120 11.26 2.43 -14.66
C ASP A 120 12.47 1.54 -15.01
N THR A 121 12.21 0.39 -15.62
CA THR A 121 13.19 -0.69 -15.78
C THR A 121 14.22 -0.45 -16.89
N ASP A 122 14.02 0.58 -17.72
CA ASP A 122 15.01 1.07 -18.68
C ASP A 122 15.76 2.34 -18.22
N ASP A 123 15.29 3.01 -17.15
CA ASP A 123 15.96 4.15 -16.50
C ASP A 123 16.73 3.74 -15.22
N GLY A 124 16.42 2.58 -14.62
CA GLY A 124 17.22 2.03 -13.52
C GLY A 124 16.73 0.72 -12.88
N SER A 125 16.96 0.60 -11.56
CA SER A 125 16.65 -0.59 -10.75
C SER A 125 16.42 -0.31 -9.26
N HIS A 126 16.34 0.96 -8.85
CA HIS A 126 15.98 1.38 -7.50
C HIS A 126 14.47 1.23 -7.24
N TYR A 127 14.05 1.50 -6.00
CA TYR A 127 12.65 1.46 -5.59
C TYR A 127 12.38 2.43 -4.45
N THR A 128 11.13 2.87 -4.34
CA THR A 128 10.57 3.46 -3.10
C THR A 128 9.93 2.34 -2.28
N GLY A 129 10.22 2.27 -0.98
CA GLY A 129 9.78 1.18 -0.10
C GLY A 129 9.01 1.65 1.13
N PHE A 130 7.90 0.97 1.44
CA PHE A 130 7.18 1.09 2.71
C PHE A 130 7.38 -0.21 3.51
N LYS A 131 8.25 -0.16 4.52
CA LYS A 131 8.71 -1.32 5.31
C LYS A 131 8.25 -1.23 6.76
N SER A 132 7.77 -2.33 7.32
CA SER A 132 7.52 -2.43 8.77
C SER A 132 8.83 -2.46 9.55
N GLY A 133 8.84 -1.88 10.75
CA GLY A 133 9.91 -2.16 11.72
C GLY A 133 9.82 -3.60 12.26
N ASN A 134 10.86 -3.98 13.02
CA ASN A 134 10.77 -5.09 13.97
C ASN A 134 10.02 -4.58 15.20
N ASN A 135 8.70 -4.39 15.06
CA ASN A 135 7.88 -3.69 16.05
C ASN A 135 7.81 -4.49 17.36
N THR A 136 7.89 -3.82 18.50
CA THR A 136 7.70 -4.45 19.82
C THR A 136 6.23 -4.63 20.19
N GLU A 137 5.33 -3.92 19.50
CA GLU A 137 3.87 -3.95 19.66
C GLU A 137 3.22 -3.73 18.27
N SER A 138 1.95 -4.10 18.11
CA SER A 138 1.19 -3.81 16.89
C SER A 138 0.91 -2.31 16.76
N LEU A 139 1.15 -1.74 15.58
CA LEU A 139 0.91 -0.33 15.27
C LEU A 139 0.14 -0.17 13.96
N VAL A 140 -0.92 0.62 13.98
CA VAL A 140 -1.73 1.01 12.82
C VAL A 140 -1.70 2.53 12.73
N TYR A 141 -1.44 3.05 11.53
CA TYR A 141 -1.51 4.48 11.24
C TYR A 141 -2.84 4.82 10.54
N THR A 142 -3.80 5.34 11.30
CA THR A 142 -5.10 5.78 10.76
C THR A 142 -4.93 7.12 10.06
N LEU A 143 -5.26 7.19 8.77
CA LEU A 143 -5.20 8.41 7.96
C LEU A 143 -6.34 9.40 8.32
N PRO A 144 -6.17 10.70 8.04
CA PRO A 144 -7.24 11.69 8.17
C PRO A 144 -8.46 11.36 7.29
N LEU A 145 -9.66 11.76 7.75
CA LEU A 145 -10.92 11.55 7.04
C LEU A 145 -11.12 12.48 5.82
N ALA A 146 -10.25 13.46 5.64
CA ALA A 146 -10.28 14.45 4.56
C ALA A 146 -8.85 14.93 4.26
N ASP A 147 -8.67 15.58 3.11
CA ASP A 147 -7.43 16.28 2.77
C ASP A 147 -7.19 17.51 3.67
N ALA A 148 -6.00 18.08 3.62
CA ALA A 148 -5.65 19.29 4.34
C ALA A 148 -6.51 20.48 3.88
N SER A 149 -6.96 21.33 4.82
CA SER A 149 -7.77 22.51 4.49
C SER A 149 -7.01 23.61 3.75
N SER A 150 -5.69 23.50 3.64
CA SER A 150 -4.80 24.44 2.94
C SER A 150 -3.46 23.76 2.62
N SER A 151 -2.71 24.30 1.66
CA SER A 151 -1.32 23.89 1.41
C SER A 151 -0.41 24.24 2.61
N GLY A 152 0.73 23.54 2.71
CA GLY A 152 1.68 23.74 3.82
C GLY A 152 1.34 23.00 5.11
N TYR A 153 0.49 21.97 5.04
CA TYR A 153 0.22 21.05 6.14
C TYR A 153 1.03 19.75 5.98
N ALA A 154 1.34 19.08 7.09
CA ALA A 154 2.00 17.78 7.13
C ALA A 154 1.16 16.77 7.93
N LEU A 155 1.31 15.47 7.61
CA LEU A 155 0.79 14.39 8.45
C LEU A 155 1.64 14.27 9.72
N THR A 156 1.01 14.47 10.87
CA THR A 156 1.64 14.31 12.19
C THR A 156 0.95 13.20 12.96
N SER A 157 1.71 12.39 13.71
CA SER A 157 1.18 11.36 14.61
C SER A 157 0.86 11.95 15.99
N ASN A 158 -0.28 11.57 16.56
CA ASN A 158 -0.62 11.86 17.96
C ASN A 158 0.06 10.93 18.98
N ALA A 159 1.11 10.21 18.57
CA ALA A 159 1.79 9.14 19.32
C ALA A 159 0.89 7.96 19.75
N SER A 160 -0.34 7.87 19.21
CA SER A 160 -1.33 6.80 19.49
C SER A 160 -1.89 6.19 18.20
N GLY A 161 -1.14 6.25 17.09
CA GLY A 161 -1.52 5.67 15.80
C GLY A 161 -2.49 6.51 14.95
N VAL A 162 -3.02 7.63 15.44
CA VAL A 162 -3.87 8.51 14.61
C VAL A 162 -3.01 9.59 13.97
N LEU A 163 -3.10 9.71 12.65
CA LEU A 163 -2.47 10.78 11.88
C LEU A 163 -3.46 11.94 11.66
N SER A 164 -2.96 13.17 11.71
CA SER A 164 -3.73 14.38 11.45
C SER A 164 -2.96 15.34 10.55
N TRP A 165 -3.66 16.12 9.73
CA TRP A 165 -3.08 17.28 9.05
C TRP A 165 -2.83 18.40 10.06
N THR A 166 -1.56 18.75 10.26
CA THR A 166 -1.15 19.87 11.10
C THR A 166 -0.43 20.91 10.24
N ALA A 167 -0.72 22.20 10.44
CA ALA A 167 -0.03 23.26 9.75
C ALA A 167 1.48 23.18 10.04
N VAL A 168 2.32 23.24 9.00
CA VAL A 168 3.77 23.39 9.15
C VAL A 168 4.05 24.87 9.46
N SER A 169 3.67 25.29 10.67
CA SER A 169 3.86 26.66 11.13
C SER A 169 5.35 26.99 11.21
N ALA A 170 5.77 28.03 10.48
CA ALA A 170 7.07 28.65 10.71
C ALA A 170 7.17 29.10 12.17
N ASN A 171 8.25 28.70 12.85
CA ASN A 171 8.65 28.92 14.26
C ASN A 171 7.71 29.76 15.15
N THR A 172 6.46 29.34 15.32
CA THR A 172 5.46 30.06 16.12
C THR A 172 5.48 29.51 17.54
N PRO A 173 5.75 30.34 18.58
CA PRO A 173 5.66 29.89 19.96
C PRO A 173 4.26 29.37 20.32
N THR A 174 4.21 28.27 21.06
CA THR A 174 2.98 27.64 21.59
C THR A 174 2.24 28.50 22.61
N SER A 175 2.92 29.47 23.21
CA SER A 175 2.34 30.53 24.05
C SER A 175 3.24 31.77 24.06
N ALA A 176 2.72 32.91 24.52
CA ALA A 176 3.57 34.07 24.86
C ALA A 176 4.65 33.66 25.87
N ASP A 177 5.89 34.06 25.63
CA ASP A 177 7.11 33.67 26.38
C ASP A 177 7.33 32.13 26.50
N GLY A 178 6.63 31.32 25.70
CA GLY A 178 6.67 29.85 25.82
C GLY A 178 7.89 29.17 25.18
N GLN A 179 8.56 29.84 24.24
CA GLN A 179 9.68 29.28 23.47
C GLN A 179 10.72 30.36 23.14
N ALA A 180 11.99 30.05 23.40
CA ALA A 180 13.13 30.85 22.94
C ALA A 180 13.44 30.56 21.46
N LEU A 181 14.07 31.53 20.77
CA LEU A 181 14.52 31.39 19.39
C LEU A 181 15.76 30.49 19.22
N GLY A 182 16.48 30.21 20.30
CA GLY A 182 17.68 29.37 20.35
C GLY A 182 17.97 28.94 21.80
N SER A 183 19.15 28.35 22.05
CA SER A 183 19.57 27.93 23.39
C SER A 183 21.07 28.14 23.60
N ALA A 184 21.55 27.99 24.86
CA ALA A 184 22.97 28.08 25.24
C ALA A 184 23.85 26.90 24.74
N SER A 185 23.41 26.22 23.68
CA SER A 185 24.16 25.19 22.95
C SER A 185 23.73 25.09 21.46
N LEU A 186 22.79 25.95 21.04
CA LEU A 186 22.24 26.04 19.68
C LEU A 186 21.88 27.52 19.45
N GLU A 187 22.93 28.33 19.37
CA GLU A 187 22.86 29.76 19.09
C GLU A 187 22.75 30.03 17.58
N TRP A 188 22.12 31.16 17.23
CA TRP A 188 22.26 31.73 15.89
C TRP A 188 23.57 32.52 15.83
N SER A 189 24.38 32.29 14.78
CA SER A 189 25.59 33.09 14.53
C SER A 189 25.26 34.57 14.35
N ASP A 190 24.23 34.84 13.53
CA ASP A 190 23.87 36.16 13.07
C ASP A 190 22.34 36.27 12.89
N LEU A 191 21.81 37.49 12.98
CA LEU A 191 20.41 37.81 12.72
C LEU A 191 20.31 38.80 11.55
N PHE A 192 19.95 38.29 10.37
CA PHE A 192 19.73 39.11 9.18
C PHE A 192 18.25 39.49 9.07
N LEU A 193 17.97 40.79 9.05
CA LEU A 193 16.61 41.34 8.91
C LEU A 193 16.55 42.30 7.72
N ALA A 194 15.39 42.39 7.06
CA ALA A 194 15.17 43.28 5.92
C ALA A 194 15.10 44.77 6.33
N ASP A 195 15.06 45.67 5.35
CA ASP A 195 14.74 47.08 5.60
C ASP A 195 13.34 47.24 6.20
N ALA A 196 13.18 48.20 7.13
CA ALA A 196 11.96 48.43 7.91
C ALA A 196 11.48 47.25 8.79
N SER A 197 12.32 46.22 8.96
CA SER A 197 12.09 45.15 9.95
C SER A 197 12.07 45.67 11.38
N THR A 198 11.41 44.92 12.26
CA THR A 198 11.27 45.26 13.68
C THR A 198 11.61 44.08 14.58
N ILE A 199 12.19 44.39 15.75
CA ILE A 199 12.26 43.49 16.89
C ILE A 199 11.28 44.02 17.94
N GLN A 200 10.30 43.19 18.30
CA GLN A 200 9.21 43.53 19.21
C GLN A 200 9.48 42.95 20.60
N PHE A 201 9.29 43.74 21.66
CA PHE A 201 9.52 43.32 23.05
C PHE A 201 8.26 43.50 23.91
N GLY A 202 8.09 42.62 24.89
CA GLY A 202 6.90 42.59 25.76
C GLY A 202 5.74 41.77 25.18
N ALA A 203 4.86 41.30 26.07
CA ALA A 203 3.70 40.48 25.69
C ALA A 203 2.66 41.23 24.84
N ASP A 204 2.58 42.56 25.01
CA ASP A 204 1.71 43.46 24.25
C ASP A 204 2.45 44.23 23.13
N GLN A 205 3.75 43.93 22.92
CA GLN A 205 4.64 44.55 21.92
C GLN A 205 4.81 46.09 22.06
N ASP A 206 4.71 46.61 23.28
CA ASP A 206 4.81 48.05 23.58
C ASP A 206 6.15 48.69 23.21
N VAL A 207 7.23 47.91 23.16
CA VAL A 207 8.59 48.40 22.87
C VAL A 207 9.09 47.78 21.57
N THR A 208 9.54 48.60 20.63
CA THR A 208 9.94 48.12 19.29
C THR A 208 11.25 48.77 18.84
N LEU A 209 12.15 47.95 18.30
CA LEU A 209 13.40 48.38 17.69
C LEU A 209 13.33 48.17 16.17
N THR A 210 13.30 49.26 15.41
CA THR A 210 13.07 49.25 13.95
C THR A 210 14.37 49.53 13.19
N HIS A 211 14.67 48.73 12.15
CA HIS A 211 15.75 49.02 11.22
C HIS A 211 15.34 50.12 10.23
N VAL A 212 16.04 51.25 10.26
CA VAL A 212 15.83 52.37 9.34
C VAL A 212 16.97 52.38 8.33
N HIS A 213 16.66 51.95 7.10
CA HIS A 213 17.60 51.82 5.99
C HIS A 213 18.52 53.04 5.84
N ASN A 214 19.84 52.78 5.72
CA ASN A 214 20.93 53.77 5.66
C ASN A 214 21.01 54.79 6.82
N THR A 215 20.23 54.61 7.89
CA THR A 215 20.15 55.58 9.00
C THR A 215 20.55 54.95 10.35
N GLY A 216 20.10 53.72 10.64
CA GLY A 216 20.42 53.01 11.87
C GLY A 216 19.21 52.30 12.49
N LEU A 217 19.11 52.34 13.81
CA LEU A 217 18.03 51.72 14.59
C LEU A 217 17.19 52.78 15.30
N LEU A 218 15.86 52.63 15.28
CA LEU A 218 14.92 53.51 15.96
C LEU A 218 14.18 52.75 17.05
N LEU A 219 14.22 53.27 18.28
CA LEU A 219 13.35 52.83 19.38
C LEU A 219 12.07 53.68 19.37
N ASN A 220 10.91 53.09 19.70
CA ASN A 220 9.63 53.77 19.54
C ASN A 220 9.33 54.85 20.61
N SER A 221 8.86 56.01 20.14
CA SER A 221 8.26 57.07 20.96
C SER A 221 9.16 57.51 22.15
N THR A 222 8.65 57.42 23.38
CA THR A 222 9.33 57.80 24.63
C THR A 222 10.06 56.63 25.31
N MET A 223 10.17 55.48 24.65
CA MET A 223 10.94 54.35 25.19
C MET A 223 12.44 54.68 25.18
N ALA A 224 13.18 54.08 26.10
CA ALA A 224 14.61 54.33 26.28
C ALA A 224 15.41 53.04 26.40
N LEU A 225 16.64 53.03 25.87
CA LEU A 225 17.62 52.00 26.20
C LEU A 225 18.14 52.26 27.61
N GLN A 226 17.92 51.31 28.52
CA GLN A 226 18.43 51.39 29.89
C GLN A 226 19.85 50.83 29.94
N PHE A 227 20.78 51.65 30.42
CA PHE A 227 22.13 51.23 30.78
C PHE A 227 22.21 51.16 32.30
N ASN A 228 22.89 50.15 32.84
CA ASN A 228 23.13 50.04 34.28
C ASN A 228 23.98 51.22 34.76
N ASP A 229 23.50 51.95 35.77
CA ASP A 229 24.17 53.11 36.38
C ASP A 229 24.92 52.79 37.68
N ALA A 230 24.95 51.51 38.07
CA ALA A 230 25.67 50.97 39.25
C ALA A 230 27.13 50.59 38.97
#